data_AF-A0A258EWQ1-F1
#
_entry.id   AF-A0A258EWQ1-F1
#
_cell.length_a   1.000
_cell.length_b   1.000
_cell.length_c   1.000
_cell.angle_alpha   90.00
_cell.angle_beta   90.00
_cell.angle_gamma   90.00
#
_symmetry.space_group_name_H-M   'P 1'
#
loop_
_entity.id
_entity.type
_entity.pdbx_description
1 polymer ?
#
loop_
_entity_poly.entity_id
_entity_poly.type
_entity_poly.pdbx_seq_one_letter_code
_entity_poly.pdbx_strand_id
1 'polypeptide(L)' 'MQTLRDPIASWNERLKLVAAFLNAIGLGMIGFAVLKPLTEDITSISLVTVWWGLAGLAFHAISLYVLGKMRKAAP' A
#
# COMPACT_ATOMS: atom_id res chain seq x y z
N MET A 1 9.83 35.72 10.34
CA MET A 1 8.65 35.05 10.91
C MET A 1 8.91 33.55 10.92
N GLN A 2 9.23 32.96 12.08
CA GLN A 2 9.28 31.50 12.20
C GLN A 2 7.84 31.01 12.23
N THR A 3 7.39 30.35 11.16
CA THR A 3 6.12 29.62 11.19
C THR A 3 6.24 28.55 12.27
N LEU A 4 5.39 28.60 13.29
CA LEU A 4 5.28 27.52 14.27
C LEU A 4 5.07 26.23 13.47
N ARG A 5 6.07 25.34 13.47
CA ARG A 5 5.96 24.04 12.81
C ARG A 5 4.89 23.26 13.55
N ASP A 6 3.75 23.03 12.91
CA ASP A 6 2.72 22.19 13.46
C ASP A 6 3.24 20.74 13.53
N PRO A 7 3.48 20.20 14.75
CA PRO A 7 4.00 18.85 14.90
C PRO A 7 3.02 17.80 14.33
N ILE A 8 1.72 18.08 14.35
CA ILE A 8 0.67 17.18 13.82
C ILE A 8 0.76 17.12 12.29
N ALA A 9 0.93 18.25 11.63
CA ALA A 9 1.13 18.30 10.18
C ALA A 9 2.36 17.48 9.75
N SER A 10 3.48 17.62 10.45
CA SER A 10 4.71 16.87 10.15
C SER A 10 4.55 15.35 10.34
N TRP A 11 3.77 14.93 11.34
CA TRP A 11 3.46 13.52 11.58
C TRP A 11 2.56 12.94 10.47
N ASN A 12 1.55 13.70 10.05
CA ASN A 12 0.65 13.32 8.96
C ASN A 12 1.39 13.16 7.62
N GLU A 13 2.36 14.01 7.33
CA GLU A 13 3.20 13.87 6.13
C GLU A 13 4.00 12.57 6.15
N ARG A 14 4.61 12.22 7.29
CA ARG A 14 5.34 10.95 7.45
C ARG A 14 4.44 9.75 7.28
N LEU A 15 3.25 9.77 7.90
CA LEU A 15 2.26 8.70 7.74
C LEU A 15 1.79 8.58 6.30
N LYS A 16 1.60 9.70 5.60
CA LYS A 16 1.26 9.71 4.17
C LYS A 16 2.35 9.05 3.33
N LEU A 17 3.62 9.35 3.59
CA LEU A 17 4.75 8.72 2.89
C LEU A 17 4.81 7.21 3.16
N VAL A 18 4.64 6.78 4.42
CA VAL A 18 4.62 5.34 4.78
C VAL A 18 3.44 4.63 4.13
N ALA A 19 2.24 5.21 4.18
CA ALA A 19 1.07 4.62 3.55
C ALA A 19 1.25 4.51 2.03
N ALA A 20 1.76 5.55 1.37
CA ALA A 20 2.05 5.51 -0.06
C ALA A 20 3.12 4.47 -0.43
N PHE A 21 4.14 4.28 0.41
CA PHE A 21 5.14 3.23 0.24
C PHE A 21 4.53 1.83 0.36
N LEU A 22 3.74 1.58 1.41
CA LEU A 22 3.04 0.29 1.58
C LEU A 22 2.06 0.02 0.44
N ASN A 23 1.41 1.06 -0.09
CA ASN A 23 0.57 0.95 -1.29
C ASN A 23 1.37 0.44 -2.50
N ALA A 24 2.54 1.03 -2.74
CA ALA A 24 3.40 0.65 -3.87
C ALA A 24 3.90 -0.80 -3.74
N ILE A 25 4.31 -1.22 -2.54
CA ILE A 25 4.66 -2.63 -2.28
C ILE A 25 3.44 -3.53 -2.52
N GLY A 26 2.28 -3.16 -1.98
CA GLY A 26 1.01 -3.88 -2.18
C GLY A 26 0.72 -4.13 -3.65
N LEU A 27 0.78 -3.09 -4.47
CA LEU A 27 0.59 -3.18 -5.92
C LEU A 27 1.66 -4.02 -6.60
N GLY A 28 2.93 -3.94 -6.18
CA GLY A 28 4.00 -4.79 -6.71
C GLY A 28 3.75 -6.28 -6.44
N MET A 29 3.30 -6.64 -5.25
CA MET A 29 2.97 -8.03 -4.89
C MET A 29 1.72 -8.54 -5.61
N ILE A 30 0.67 -7.72 -5.72
CA ILE A 30 -0.52 -8.04 -6.52
C ILE A 30 -0.10 -8.25 -7.98
N GLY A 31 0.71 -7.34 -8.52
CA GLY A 31 1.26 -7.44 -9.87
C GLY A 31 2.04 -8.74 -10.07
N PHE A 32 2.93 -9.11 -9.16
CA PHE A 32 3.65 -10.38 -9.21
C PHE A 32 2.72 -11.60 -9.18
N ALA A 33 1.72 -11.59 -8.29
CA ALA A 33 0.76 -12.67 -8.16
C ALA A 33 -0.08 -12.88 -9.44
N VAL A 34 -0.36 -11.80 -10.18
CA VAL A 34 -1.08 -11.86 -11.45
C VAL A 34 -0.14 -12.21 -12.62
N LEU A 35 1.02 -11.56 -12.70
CA LEU A 35 1.92 -11.69 -13.84
C LEU A 35 2.60 -13.07 -13.87
N LYS A 36 3.03 -13.61 -12.73
CA LYS A 36 3.72 -14.91 -12.69
C LYS A 36 2.97 -16.05 -13.39
N PRO A 37 1.69 -16.35 -13.06
CA PRO A 37 0.95 -17.40 -13.77
C PRO A 37 0.68 -17.05 -15.23
N LEU A 38 0.56 -15.75 -15.57
CA LEU A 38 0.39 -15.32 -16.96
C LEU A 38 1.66 -15.51 -17.81
N THR A 39 2.85 -15.45 -17.20
CA THR A 39 4.13 -15.61 -17.89
C THR A 39 4.65 -17.04 -17.93
N GLU A 40 4.31 -17.85 -16.93
CA GLU A 40 4.77 -19.24 -16.82
C GLU A 40 3.72 -20.22 -17.35
N ASP A 41 2.65 -20.46 -16.59
CA ASP A 41 1.52 -21.31 -16.98
C ASP A 41 0.32 -21.01 -16.07
N ILE A 42 -0.82 -20.62 -16.66
CA ILE A 42 -2.07 -20.29 -15.98
C ILE A 42 -2.62 -21.45 -15.16
N THR A 43 -2.35 -22.70 -15.55
CA THR A 43 -2.84 -23.89 -14.86
C THR A 43 -2.01 -24.21 -13.61
N SER A 44 -0.85 -23.57 -13.45
CA SER A 44 0.12 -23.81 -12.38
C SER A 44 0.02 -22.80 -11.21
N ILE A 45 -1.18 -22.35 -10.84
CA ILE A 45 -1.36 -21.44 -9.69
C ILE A 45 -0.84 -22.10 -8.42
N SER A 46 0.35 -21.66 -8.00
CA SER A 46 1.00 -22.13 -6.78
C SER A 46 0.41 -21.44 -5.54
N LEU A 47 0.43 -22.15 -4.42
CA LEU A 47 0.04 -21.59 -3.11
C LEU A 47 0.88 -20.36 -2.74
N VAL A 48 2.14 -20.31 -3.19
CA VAL A 48 3.04 -19.17 -2.99
C VAL A 48 2.52 -17.93 -3.74
N THR A 49 2.11 -18.10 -5.00
CA THR A 49 1.53 -17.01 -5.81
C THR A 49 0.27 -16.44 -5.16
N VAL A 50 -0.58 -17.31 -4.62
CA VAL A 50 -1.80 -16.90 -3.89
C VAL A 50 -1.44 -16.09 -2.64
N TRP A 51 -0.43 -16.53 -1.87
CA TRP A 51 0.03 -15.79 -0.70
C TRP A 51 0.58 -14.41 -1.02
N TRP A 52 1.33 -14.27 -2.12
CA TRP A 52 1.77 -12.95 -2.59
C TRP A 52 0.60 -12.04 -2.95
N GLY A 53 -0.45 -12.58 -3.58
CA GLY A 53 -1.66 -11.83 -3.89
C GLY A 53 -2.39 -11.37 -2.62
N LEU A 54 -2.58 -12.26 -1.66
CA LEU A 54 -3.24 -11.94 -0.39
C LEU A 54 -2.45 -10.93 0.45
N ALA A 55 -1.13 -11.11 0.56
CA ALA A 55 -0.25 -10.15 1.22
C ALA A 55 -0.32 -8.79 0.52
N GLY A 56 -0.23 -8.78 -0.82
CA GLY A 56 -0.42 -7.61 -1.66
C GLY A 56 -1.71 -6.85 -1.36
N LEU A 57 -2.84 -7.56 -1.34
CA LEU A 57 -4.14 -6.99 -1.01
C LEU A 57 -4.21 -6.44 0.42
N ALA A 58 -3.61 -7.13 1.40
CA ALA A 58 -3.56 -6.63 2.78
C ALA A 58 -2.79 -5.31 2.87
N PHE A 59 -1.58 -5.24 2.30
CA PHE A 59 -0.78 -4.01 2.28
C PHE A 59 -1.47 -2.87 1.52
N HIS A 60 -2.08 -3.17 0.38
CA HIS A 60 -2.86 -2.22 -0.40
C HIS A 60 -4.07 -1.70 0.41
N ALA A 61 -4.84 -2.58 1.05
CA ALA A 61 -6.01 -2.20 1.85
C ALA A 61 -5.63 -1.33 3.07
N ILE A 62 -4.56 -1.69 3.78
CA ILE A 62 -4.06 -0.90 4.92
C ILE A 62 -3.68 0.51 4.46
N SER A 63 -2.97 0.62 3.34
CA SER A 63 -2.57 1.92 2.80
C SER A 63 -3.77 2.81 2.43
N LEU A 64 -4.78 2.24 1.78
CA LEU A 64 -6.01 2.94 1.42
C LEU A 64 -6.78 3.38 2.66
N TYR A 65 -6.82 2.54 3.70
CA TYR A 65 -7.45 2.88 4.97
C TYR A 65 -6.78 4.09 5.63
N VAL A 66 -5.44 4.09 5.73
CA VAL A 66 -4.68 5.18 6.35
C VAL A 66 -4.84 6.48 5.56
N LEU A 67 -4.66 6.43 4.23
CA LEU A 67 -4.84 7.60 3.36
C LEU A 67 -6.27 8.16 3.41
N GLY A 68 -7.28 7.28 3.45
CA GLY A 68 -8.69 7.67 3.54
C GLY A 68 -9.06 8.32 4.88
N LYS A 69 -8.50 7.83 5.99
CA LYS A 69 -8.72 8.44 7.31
C LYS A 69 -8.04 9.80 7.44
N MET A 70 -6.85 9.99 6.86
CA MET A 70 -6.19 11.30 6.84
C MET A 70 -6.97 12.34 6.03
N ARG A 71 -7.64 11.94 4.94
CA ARG A 71 -8.48 12.87 4.15
C ARG A 71 -9.68 13.40 4.94
N LYS A 72 -10.22 12.63 5.89
CA LYS A 72 -11.33 13.07 6.76
C LYS A 72 -10.88 13.98 7.91
N ALA A 73 -9.59 14.03 8.20
CA ALA A 73 -9.00 14.85 9.26
C ALA A 73 -8.44 16.20 8.76
N ALA A 74 -8.47 16.45 7.45
CA ALA A 74 -8.18 17.77 6.89
C ALA A 74 -9.42 18.67 7.06
N PRO A 75 -9.29 19.89 7.63
CA PRO A 75 -10.39 20.83 7.82
C PRO A 75 -11.02 21.27 6.50
#